data_AF-A0A968SFV5-F1
#
_entry.id   AF-A0A968SFV5-F1
#
_cell.length_a   1.000
_cell.length_b   1.000
_cell.length_c   1.000
_cell.angle_alpha   90.00
_cell.angle_beta   90.00
_cell.angle_gamma   90.00
#
_symmetry.space_group_name_H-M   'P 1'
#
loop_
_entity.id
_entity.type
_entity.pdbx_description
1 polymer ?
#
loop_
_entity_poly.entity_id
_entity_poly.type
_entity_poly.pdbx_seq_one_letter_code
_entity_poly.pdbx_strand_id
1 'polypeptide(L)' 'MMIAEEFQTIVLNGSIHIPDYLKTEFEGCKVKVIVLKSNYQSDLPFNLRQLFKDTQSLPQSQAISEAEIIAEVTAYRFES' A
#
# COMPACT_ATOMS: atom_id res chain seq x y z
N MET A 1 -31.25 0.56 -21.38
CA MET A 1 -30.00 1.09 -20.82
C MET A 1 -29.90 0.53 -19.41
N MET A 2 -28.90 -0.28 -19.08
CA MET A 2 -28.74 -0.79 -17.72
C MET A 2 -27.95 0.22 -16.91
N ILE A 3 -28.55 0.75 -15.85
CA ILE A 3 -27.91 1.64 -14.88
C ILE A 3 -27.44 0.75 -13.74
N ALA A 4 -26.17 0.89 -13.34
CA ALA A 4 -25.61 0.17 -12.20
C ALA A 4 -25.56 1.15 -11.02
N GLU A 5 -26.24 0.81 -9.93
CA GLU A 5 -26.13 1.54 -8.68
C GLU A 5 -25.17 0.82 -7.73
N GLU A 6 -24.26 1.58 -7.14
CA GLU A 6 -23.31 1.12 -6.14
C GLU A 6 -23.70 1.68 -4.78
N PHE A 7 -23.75 0.81 -3.78
CA PHE A 7 -23.86 1.22 -2.38
C PHE A 7 -22.95 0.36 -1.51
N GLN A 8 -22.34 0.99 -0.51
CA GLN A 8 -21.50 0.32 0.47
C GLN A 8 -22.33 -0.08 1.69
N THR A 9 -22.17 -1.31 2.14
CA THR A 9 -22.84 -1.82 3.34
C THR A 9 -21.99 -2.89 4.03
N ILE A 10 -22.27 -3.14 5.30
CA ILE A 10 -21.54 -4.12 6.11
C ILE A 10 -22.33 -5.42 6.12
N VAL A 11 -21.63 -6.55 5.93
CA VAL A 11 -22.21 -7.86 6.11
C VAL A 11 -22.34 -8.14 7.62
N LEU A 12 -23.58 -8.24 8.11
CA LEU A 12 -23.87 -8.59 9.50
C LEU A 12 -24.64 -9.90 9.54
N ASN A 13 -24.17 -10.87 10.34
CA ASN A 13 -24.75 -12.22 10.44
C ASN A 13 -24.96 -12.90 9.07
N GLY A 14 -24.00 -12.72 8.15
CA GLY A 14 -24.08 -13.27 6.80
C GLY A 14 -25.13 -12.62 5.89
N SER A 15 -25.76 -11.53 6.33
CA SER A 15 -26.80 -10.81 5.59
C SER A 15 -26.31 -9.44 5.13
N ILE A 16 -26.65 -9.08 3.90
CA ILE A 16 -26.46 -7.75 3.33
C ILE A 16 -27.77 -6.99 3.44
N HIS A 17 -27.77 -5.87 4.17
CA HIS A 17 -28.95 -5.02 4.29
C HIS A 17 -28.89 -3.94 3.22
N ILE A 18 -29.90 -3.92 2.34
CA ILE A 18 -30.13 -2.83 1.40
C ILE A 18 -30.70 -1.65 2.20
N PRO A 19 -30.12 -0.45 2.07
CA PRO A 19 -30.64 0.75 2.74
C PRO A 19 -32.10 1.03 2.36
N ASP A 20 -32.90 1.53 3.30
CA ASP A 20 -34.34 1.76 3.10
C ASP A 20 -34.65 2.65 1.89
N TYR A 21 -33.79 3.64 1.61
CA TYR A 21 -33.95 4.55 0.49
C TYR A 21 -33.72 3.90 -0.89
N LEU A 22 -33.13 2.70 -0.96
CA LEU A 22 -32.92 1.93 -2.20
C LEU A 22 -33.84 0.72 -2.31
N LYS A 23 -34.60 0.37 -1.26
CA LYS A 23 -35.35 -0.91 -1.22
C LYS A 23 -36.29 -1.09 -2.41
N THR A 24 -37.08 -0.07 -2.73
CA THR A 24 -38.06 -0.11 -3.82
C THR A 24 -37.41 -0.22 -5.20
N GLU A 25 -36.19 0.28 -5.35
CA GLU A 25 -35.47 0.28 -6.64
C GLU A 25 -34.83 -1.09 -6.94
N PHE A 26 -34.61 -1.88 -5.89
CA PHE A 26 -34.01 -3.22 -5.98
C PHE A 26 -35.05 -4.35 -6.03
N GLU A 27 -36.35 -4.06 -5.87
CA GLU A 27 -37.41 -5.07 -5.98
C GLU A 27 -37.43 -5.71 -7.37
N GLY A 28 -37.30 -7.04 -7.44
CA GLY A 28 -37.29 -7.80 -8.70
C GLY A 28 -35.96 -7.72 -9.49
N CYS A 29 -34.98 -6.94 -9.02
CA CYS A 29 -33.67 -6.83 -9.65
C CYS A 29 -32.77 -8.05 -9.36
N LYS A 30 -32.00 -8.48 -10.37
CA LYS A 30 -30.95 -9.49 -10.19
C LYS A 30 -29.66 -8.82 -9.71
N VAL A 31 -29.24 -9.14 -8.49
CA VAL A 31 -28.03 -8.57 -7.88
C VAL A 31 -26.84 -9.52 -8.03
N LYS A 32 -25.67 -8.96 -8.42
CA LYS A 32 -24.38 -9.67 -8.41
C LYS A 32 -23.47 -9.00 -7.37
N VAL A 33 -23.00 -9.77 -6.40
CA VAL A 33 -22.21 -9.25 -5.27
C VAL A 33 -20.72 -9.55 -5.49
N ILE A 34 -19.87 -8.54 -5.28
CA ILE A 34 -18.41 -8.67 -5.21
C ILE A 34 -18.01 -8.41 -3.76
N VAL A 35 -17.39 -9.40 -3.11
CA VAL A 35 -16.97 -9.30 -1.70
C VAL A 35 -15.49 -8.96 -1.65
N LEU A 36 -15.16 -7.78 -1.15
CA LEU A 36 -13.79 -7.40 -0.81
C LEU A 36 -13.49 -7.86 0.61
N LYS A 37 -12.74 -8.94 0.75
CA LYS A 37 -12.28 -9.42 2.07
C LYS A 37 -11.08 -8.58 2.48
N SER A 38 -11.15 -7.93 3.64
CA SER A 38 -9.95 -7.41 4.29
C SER A 38 -9.10 -8.61 4.72
N ASN A 39 -8.05 -8.91 3.96
CA ASN A 39 -6.97 -9.71 4.51
C ASN A 39 -6.37 -8.86 5.62
N TYR A 40 -6.63 -9.19 6.89
CA TYR A 40 -5.90 -8.62 8.03
C TYR A 40 -4.39 -8.97 8.02
N GLN A 41 -3.89 -9.63 6.97
CA GLN A 41 -2.50 -9.48 6.59
C GLN A 41 -2.34 -8.07 6.04
N SER A 42 -1.84 -7.18 6.89
CA SER A 42 -1.29 -5.86 6.56
C SER A 42 -1.12 -5.66 5.05
N ASP A 43 -1.74 -4.62 4.48
CA ASP A 43 -1.69 -4.22 3.05
C ASP A 43 -0.28 -4.06 2.46
N LEU A 44 0.76 -4.35 3.22
CA LEU A 44 2.13 -4.36 2.80
C LEU A 44 2.62 -5.82 2.75
N PRO A 45 3.17 -6.27 1.61
CA PRO A 45 3.70 -7.63 1.45
C PRO A 45 4.94 -7.91 2.33
N PHE A 46 5.27 -7.01 3.26
CA PHE A 46 6.41 -7.07 4.15
C PHE A 46 6.09 -6.41 5.49
N ASN A 47 6.78 -6.87 6.54
CA ASN A 47 6.66 -6.31 7.87
C ASN A 47 7.40 -4.96 7.93
N LEU A 48 6.65 -3.84 8.00
CA LEU A 48 7.22 -2.49 8.11
C LEU A 48 8.25 -2.35 9.25
N ARG A 49 7.99 -2.98 10.40
CA ARG A 49 8.95 -2.92 11.52
C ARG A 49 10.26 -3.63 11.19
N GLN A 50 10.20 -4.69 10.39
CA GLN A 50 11.41 -5.37 9.91
C GLN A 50 12.16 -4.49 8.91
N LEU A 51 11.47 -3.89 7.95
CA LEU A 51 12.07 -2.96 6.98
C LEU A 51 12.78 -1.77 7.67
N PHE A 52 12.18 -1.20 8.71
CA PHE A 52 12.80 -0.12 9.47
C PHE A 52 14.04 -0.58 10.24
N LYS A 53 14.03 -1.79 10.80
CA LYS A 53 15.22 -2.36 11.46
C LYS A 53 16.35 -2.58 10.46
N ASP A 54 16.03 -3.17 9.31
CA ASP A 54 17.02 -3.49 8.28
C ASP A 54 17.64 -2.19 7.72
N THR A 55 16.82 -1.17 7.45
CA THR A 55 17.29 0.13 6.94
C THR A 55 18.06 0.96 7.98
N GLN A 56 17.73 0.87 9.27
CA GLN A 56 18.51 1.52 10.33
C GLN A 56 19.76 0.73 10.75
N SER A 57 19.86 -0.54 10.36
CA SER A 57 21.06 -1.36 10.56
C SER A 57 22.12 -1.20 9.46
N LEU A 58 21.79 -0.49 8.38
CA LEU A 58 22.77 -0.10 7.38
C LEU A 58 23.80 0.83 8.05
N PRO A 59 25.11 0.62 7.83
CA PRO A 59 26.12 1.53 8.33
C PRO A 59 25.76 2.94 7.85
N GLN A 60 25.72 3.90 8.78
CA GLN A 60 25.56 5.31 8.43
C GLN A 60 26.55 5.62 7.30
N SER A 61 26.12 6.40 6.31
CA SER A 61 27.00 6.83 5.22
C SER A 61 28.31 7.29 5.86
N GLN A 62 29.40 6.56 5.63
CA GLN A 62 30.70 7.02 6.06
C GLN A 62 30.88 8.36 5.37
N ALA A 63 30.84 9.42 6.16
CA ALA A 63 31.06 10.76 5.66
C ALA A 63 32.51 10.77 5.20
N ILE A 64 32.72 10.61 3.89
CA ILE A 64 34.01 10.78 3.27
C ILE A 64 34.37 12.25 3.50
N SER A 65 35.49 12.50 4.16
CA SER A 65 35.96 13.85 4.41
C SER A 65 36.38 14.52 3.11
N GLU A 66 36.28 15.84 3.05
CA GLU A 66 36.71 16.61 1.88
C GLU A 66 38.19 16.36 1.54
N ALA A 67 39.02 16.09 2.55
CA ALA A 67 40.43 15.73 2.39
C ALA A 67 40.62 14.38 1.66
N GLU A 68 39.79 13.37 1.96
CA GLU A 68 39.82 12.07 1.29
C GLU A 68 39.34 12.19 -0.17
N ILE A 69 38.33 13.03 -0.43
CA ILE A 69 37.86 13.33 -1.78
C ILE A 69 38.98 14.01 -2.59
N ILE A 70 39.66 15.00 -2.01
CA ILE A 70 40.77 15.72 -2.67
C ILE A 70 41.94 14.78 -2.95
N ALA A 71 42.29 13.90 -2.00
CA ALA A 71 43.37 12.92 -2.19
C ALA A 71 43.09 11.98 -3.36
N GLU A 72 41.86 11.46 -3.44
CA GLU A 72 41.43 10.56 -4.52
C GLU A 72 41.46 11.25 -5.90
N VAL A 73 40.88 12.46 -6.00
CA VAL A 73 40.89 13.25 -7.24
C VAL A 73 42.31 13.59 -7.69
N THR A 74 43.20 13.83 -6.73
CA THR A 74 44.60 14.12 -7.03
C THR A 74 45.30 12.89 -7.59
N ALA A 75 45.11 11.71 -6.96
CA ALA A 75 45.66 10.45 -7.46
C ALA A 75 45.23 10.17 -8.91
N TYR A 76 43.94 10.31 -9.22
CA TYR A 76 43.41 10.14 -10.58
C TYR A 76 44.05 11.06 -11.63
N ARG A 77 44.42 12.29 -11.24
CA ARG A 77 45.04 13.27 -12.15
C ARG A 77 46.53 13.05 -12.35
N PHE A 78 47.21 12.34 -11.44
CA PHE A 78 48.63 12.04 -11.53
C PHE A 78 48.93 10.67 -12.17
N GLU A 79 47.94 9.78 -12.24
CA GLU A 79 48.05 8.47 -12.92
C GLU A 79 47.58 8.47 -14.39
N SER A 80 47.18 9.63 -14.94
CA SER A 80 46.85 9.83 -16.37
C SER A 80 47.97 10.57 -17.10
#